data_AF-A0A0P0XTN9-F1
#
_entry.id   AF-A0A0P0XTN9-F1
#
_cell.length_a   1.000
_cell.length_b   1.000
_cell.length_c   1.000
_cell.angle_alpha   90.00
_cell.angle_beta   90.00
_cell.angle_gamma   90.00
#
_symmetry.space_group_name_H-M   'P 1'
#
loop_
_entity.id
_entity.type
_entity.pdbx_description
1 polymer ?
#
loop_
_entity_poly.entity_id
_entity_poly.type
_entity_poly.pdbx_seq_one_letter_code
_entity_poly.pdbx_strand_id
1 'polypeptide(L)' 'DEVLIVGFGWKGHALGDIPGVRLKVVKVSAVSLLALFKEKKKQRS' A
#
# COMPACT_ATOMS: atom_id res chain seq x y z
N ASP A 1 1.12 9.35 9.43
CA ASP A 1 2.08 9.13 8.33
C ASP A 1 1.48 9.45 6.99
N GLU A 2 2.30 9.99 6.09
CA GLU A 2 1.91 10.14 4.69
C GLU A 2 2.01 8.79 3.97
N VAL A 3 0.96 8.44 3.24
CA VAL A 3 0.83 7.15 2.56
C VAL A 3 0.59 7.35 1.06
N LEU A 4 1.23 6.51 0.25
CA LEU A 4 0.92 6.42 -1.17
C LEU A 4 -0.09 5.28 -1.39
N ILE A 5 -1.22 5.62 -2.00
CA ILE A 5 -2.33 4.71 -2.29
C ILE A 5 -2.41 4.49 -3.80
N VAL A 6 -2.67 3.26 -4.23
CA VAL A 6 -2.93 2.90 -5.64
C VAL A 6 -4.14 1.98 -5.75
N GLY A 7 -4.75 1.91 -6.93
CA GLY A 7 -5.82 0.95 -7.19
C GLY A 7 -5.33 -0.50 -7.23
N PHE A 8 -6.23 -1.46 -7.00
CA PHE A 8 -5.93 -2.88 -7.17
C PHE A 8 -5.71 -3.31 -8.63
N GLY A 9 -6.00 -2.45 -9.61
CA GLY A 9 -5.94 -2.78 -11.04
C GLY A 9 -7.25 -3.34 -11.60
N TRP A 10 -8.32 -3.34 -10.81
CA TRP A 10 -9.62 -3.97 -11.14
C TRP A 10 -10.65 -2.94 -11.61
N LYS A 11 -10.22 -1.91 -12.36
CA LYS A 11 -11.07 -0.82 -12.87
C LYS A 11 -11.99 -0.18 -11.81
N GLY A 12 -11.54 -0.10 -10.56
CA GLY A 12 -12.31 0.47 -9.45
C GLY A 12 -13.28 -0.50 -8.77
N HIS A 13 -13.27 -1.78 -9.11
CA HIS A 13 -13.92 -2.85 -8.35
C HIS A 13 -13.04 -3.29 -7.16
N ALA A 14 -13.69 -3.81 -6.13
CA ALA A 14 -13.00 -4.42 -5.00
C ALA A 14 -12.29 -5.71 -5.44
N LEU A 15 -11.15 -5.99 -4.82
CA LEU A 15 -10.38 -7.20 -5.03
C LEU A 15 -10.77 -8.26 -3.99
N GLY A 16 -11.15 -9.45 -4.46
CA GLY A 16 -11.44 -10.60 -3.59
C GLY A 16 -12.70 -10.43 -2.74
N ASP A 17 -12.58 -10.87 -1.50
CA ASP A 17 -13.61 -11.00 -0.48
C ASP A 17 -13.73 -9.77 0.43
N ILE A 18 -12.99 -8.69 0.13
CA ILE A 18 -13.02 -7.44 0.91
C ILE A 18 -14.01 -6.46 0.28
N PRO A 19 -15.25 -6.31 0.79
CA PRO A 19 -16.21 -5.38 0.24
C PRO A 19 -15.78 -3.93 0.47
N GLY A 20 -16.02 -3.07 -0.52
CA GLY A 20 -15.79 -1.63 -0.43
C GLY A 20 -14.33 -1.19 -0.58
N VAL A 21 -13.35 -2.07 -0.39
CA VAL A 21 -11.92 -1.72 -0.47
C VAL A 21 -11.40 -1.91 -1.90
N ARG A 22 -11.13 -0.80 -2.58
CA ARG A 22 -10.72 -0.74 -4.00
C ARG A 22 -9.26 -0.29 -4.20
N LEU A 23 -8.61 0.07 -3.10
CA LEU A 23 -7.30 0.69 -3.07
C LEU A 23 -6.40 -0.06 -2.09
N LYS A 24 -5.08 -0.02 -2.34
CA LYS A 24 -4.04 -0.57 -1.47
C LYS A 24 -2.96 0.47 -1.19
N VAL A 25 -2.33 0.34 -0.02
CA VAL A 25 -1.17 1.14 0.36
C VAL A 25 0.10 0.53 -0.23
N VAL A 26 1.02 1.36 -0.72
CA VAL A 26 2.27 0.90 -1.35
C VAL A 26 3.51 1.49 -0.68
N LYS A 27 3.41 2.71 -0.17
CA LYS A 27 4.48 3.40 0.55
C LYS A 27 3.93 4.11 1.78
N VAL A 28 4.74 4.22 2.81
CA VAL A 28 4.50 5.00 4.03
C VAL A 28 5.77 5.79 4.33
N SER A 29 5.65 7.08 4.65
CA SER A 29 6.78 7.98 4.95
C SER A 29 7.91 7.89 3.91
N ALA A 30 7.53 7.94 2.62
CA ALA A 30 8.41 7.80 1.46
C ALA A 30 9.17 6.45 1.31
N VAL A 31 8.94 5.47 2.18
CA VAL A 31 9.52 4.12 2.09
C VAL A 31 8.47 3.13 1.59
N SER A 32 8.85 2.22 0.68
CA SER A 32 7.92 1.18 0.22
C SER A 32 7.67 0.13 1.29
N LEU A 33 6.41 -0.32 1.40
CA LEU A 33 6.02 -1.40 2.32
C LEU A 33 6.85 -2.68 2.07
N LEU A 34 7.18 -2.97 0.81
CA LEU A 34 8.05 -4.10 0.46
C LEU A 34 9.47 -3.94 0.99
N ALA A 35 10.02 -2.72 1.01
CA ALA A 35 11.35 -2.45 1.56
C ALA A 35 11.35 -2.55 3.10
N LEU A 36 10.29 -2.10 3.76
CA LEU A 36 10.08 -2.29 5.20
C LEU A 36 9.97 -3.78 5.54
N PHE A 37 9.14 -4.53 4.80
CA PHE A 37 8.91 -5.96 5.00
C PHE A 37 10.18 -6.81 4.77
N LYS A 38 11.01 -6.42 3.80
CA LYS A 38 12.31 -7.07 3.54
C LYS A 38 13.45 -6.49 4.37
N GLU A 39 13.16 -5.63 5.36
CA GLU A 39 14.13 -4.96 6.22
C GLU A 39 15.24 -4.19 5.47
N LYS A 40 14.99 -3.80 4.21
CA LYS A 40 15.98 -3.08 3.37
C LYS A 40 16.09 -1.60 3.71
N LYS A 41 15.03 -1.03 4.29
CA LYS A 41 14.96 0.36 4.76
C LYS A 41 14.17 0.39 6.04
N LYS A 42 14.53 1.29 6.95
CA LYS A 42 13.70 1.61 8.12
C LYS A 42 12.76 2.76 7.80
N GLN A 43 11.58 2.73 8.44
CA GLN A 43 10.70 3.88 8.47
C GLN A 43 11.48 5.05 9.09
N ARG A 44 11.45 6.22 8.45
CA ARG A 44 11.94 7.43 9.10
C ARG A 44 10.93 7.73 10.23
N SER A 45 11.42 7.65 11.47
CA SER A 45 10.69 7.97 12.69
C SER A 45 10.23 9.41 12.70
#